data_AF-A0A183CPJ7-F1
#
_entry.id   AF-A0A183CPJ7-F1
#
_cell.length_a   1.000
_cell.length_b   1.000
_cell.length_c   1.000
_cell.angle_alpha   90.00
_cell.angle_beta   90.00
_cell.angle_gamma   90.00
#
_symmetry.space_group_name_H-M   'P 1'
#
loop_
_entity.id
_entity.type
_entity.pdbx_description
1 polymer ?
#
loop_
_entity_poly.entity_id
_entity_poly.type
_entity_poly.pdbx_seq_one_letter_code
_entity_poly.pdbx_strand_id
1 'polypeptide(L)'
;MKQLKEELIAKMEQYLNQQQLNINVLKQYQKEQQLTEAQKEKNDAGLTPQNRWNSAACHKYLTLFEPDHLIVKFTGPGSGHYSVFAERPIPRGKNLAIFYYEVKMFGPKGTASIGLGTKPMPLNNRVGHDEGYAYESNGTLWGHEIEGCSHAINGRPYIGVKKCPFGAGDVVGCGVNLATRQIIYTKNGQRLGEEGKAIN
;
A
#
# COMPACT_ATOMS: atom_id res chain seq x y z
N MET A 1 21.67 48.33 56.47
CA MET A 1 20.30 47.78 56.32
C MET A 1 19.76 47.85 54.90
N LYS A 2 19.94 48.94 54.14
CA LYS A 2 19.41 49.07 52.77
C LYS A 2 20.07 48.10 51.76
N GLN A 3 21.40 48.01 51.80
CA GLN A 3 22.20 47.14 50.94
C GLN A 3 21.89 45.64 51.11
N LEU A 4 21.68 45.19 52.35
CA LEU A 4 21.31 43.80 52.65
C LEU A 4 19.92 43.43 52.09
N LYS A 5 18.98 44.39 52.02
CA LYS A 5 17.66 44.17 51.40
C LYS A 5 17.76 44.07 49.89
N GLU A 6 18.60 44.88 49.25
CA GLU A 6 18.82 44.85 47.81
C GLU A 6 19.48 43.52 47.37
N GLU A 7 20.45 43.01 48.13
CA GLU A 7 21.07 41.70 47.89
C GLU A 7 20.07 40.53 48.06
N LEU A 8 19.15 40.64 49.03
CA LEU A 8 18.12 39.62 49.25
C LEU A 8 17.12 39.58 48.08
N ILE A 9 16.72 40.74 47.57
CA ILE A 9 15.82 40.86 46.41
C ILE A 9 16.50 40.28 45.16
N ALA A 10 17.76 40.62 44.90
CA ALA A 10 18.50 40.10 43.75
C ALA A 10 18.61 38.56 43.79
N LYS A 11 18.85 37.97 44.98
CA LYS A 11 18.86 36.51 45.16
C LYS A 11 17.48 35.88 44.94
N MET A 12 16.40 36.54 45.37
CA MET A 12 15.03 36.07 45.12
C MET A 12 14.67 36.10 43.64
N GLU A 13 15.04 37.16 42.92
CA GLU A 13 14.83 37.28 41.47
C GLU A 13 15.62 36.21 40.70
N GLN A 14 16.88 35.98 41.09
CA GLN A 14 17.71 34.93 40.50
C GLN A 14 17.08 33.54 40.73
N TYR A 15 16.56 33.29 41.92
CA TYR A 15 15.87 32.04 42.24
C TYR A 15 14.59 31.86 41.42
N LEU A 16 13.78 32.91 41.28
CA LEU A 16 12.55 32.89 40.47
C LEU A 16 12.86 32.62 38.99
N ASN A 17 13.89 33.28 38.45
CA ASN A 17 14.34 33.06 37.07
C ASN A 17 14.82 31.62 36.85
N GLN A 18 15.55 31.05 37.81
CA GLN A 18 15.98 29.65 37.73
C GLN A 18 14.79 28.68 37.75
N GLN A 19 13.78 28.94 38.60
CA GLN A 19 12.56 28.13 38.62
C GLN A 19 11.80 28.22 37.29
N GLN A 20 11.69 29.41 36.71
CA GLN A 20 11.02 29.62 35.43
C GLN A 20 11.72 28.87 34.29
N LEU A 21 13.06 28.87 34.28
CA LEU A 21 13.86 28.12 33.32
C LEU A 21 13.60 26.60 33.43
N ASN A 22 13.59 26.07 34.65
CA ASN A 22 13.34 24.64 34.90
C ASN A 22 11.93 24.22 34.43
N ILE A 23 10.93 25.07 34.65
CA ILE A 23 9.56 24.84 34.16
C ILE A 23 9.52 24.78 32.63
N ASN A 24 10.25 25.67 31.95
CA ASN A 24 10.29 25.70 30.49
C ASN A 24 10.94 24.43 29.93
N VAL A 25 12.04 23.97 30.54
CA VAL A 25 12.71 22.71 30.17
C VAL A 25 11.79 21.51 30.35
N LEU A 26 11.07 21.43 31.48
CA LEU A 26 10.10 20.35 31.72
C LEU A 26 8.96 20.35 30.69
N LYS A 27 8.43 21.52 30.34
CA LYS A 27 7.40 21.65 29.29
C LYS A 27 7.92 21.20 27.93
N GLN A 28 9.16 21.53 27.60
CA GLN A 28 9.78 21.09 26.35
C GLN A 28 9.94 19.57 26.31
N TYR A 29 10.44 18.98 27.40
CA TYR A 29 10.59 17.52 27.50
C TYR A 29 9.25 16.79 27.36
N GLN A 30 8.19 17.29 28.00
CA GLN A 30 6.84 16.74 27.86
C GLN A 30 6.32 16.85 26.42
N LYS A 31 6.58 17.97 25.74
CA LYS A 31 6.20 18.16 24.34
C LYS A 31 6.94 17.17 23.43
N GLU A 32 8.23 16.96 23.65
CA GLU A 32 9.03 15.98 22.92
C GLU A 32 8.52 14.55 23.14
N GLN A 33 8.14 14.18 24.36
CA GLN A 33 7.51 12.88 24.65
C GLN A 33 6.19 12.70 23.90
N GLN A 34 5.29 13.69 23.92
CA GLN A 34 4.01 13.64 23.19
C GLN A 34 4.20 13.51 21.67
N LEU A 35 5.19 14.22 21.11
CA LEU A 35 5.54 14.08 19.68
C LEU A 35 6.02 12.67 19.35
N THR A 36 6.80 12.06 20.24
CA THR A 36 7.33 10.70 20.06
C THR A 36 6.23 9.65 20.17
N GLU A 37 5.29 9.85 21.09
CA GLU A 37 4.11 8.99 21.26
C GLU A 37 3.16 9.10 20.07
N ALA A 38 2.85 10.31 19.59
CA ALA A 38 2.04 10.52 18.39
C ALA A 38 2.67 9.90 17.13
N GLN A 39 4.00 9.88 17.02
CA GLN A 39 4.71 9.18 15.96
C GLN A 39 4.62 7.65 16.09
N LYS A 40 4.69 7.11 17.31
CA LYS A 40 4.46 5.67 17.56
C LYS A 40 3.01 5.27 17.25
N GLU A 41 2.04 6.08 17.65
CA GLU A 41 0.62 5.85 17.36
C GLU A 41 0.34 5.89 15.85
N LYS A 42 0.96 6.80 15.09
CA LYS A 42 0.86 6.80 13.61
C LYS A 42 1.41 5.53 12.98
N ASN A 43 2.45 4.95 13.57
CA ASN A 43 3.02 3.68 13.10
C ASN A 43 2.20 2.45 13.53
N ASP A 44 1.41 2.57 14.61
CA ASP A 44 0.55 1.51 15.14
C ASP A 44 -0.90 1.57 14.61
N ALA A 45 -1.32 2.70 14.03
CA ALA A 45 -2.64 2.93 13.44
C ALA A 45 -2.93 2.14 12.14
N GLY A 46 -2.04 1.23 11.72
CA GLY A 46 -2.29 0.32 10.59
C GLY A 46 -2.42 0.99 9.22
N LEU A 47 -2.22 2.30 9.10
CA LEU A 47 -2.10 2.98 7.82
C LEU A 47 -0.76 2.58 7.20
N THR A 48 -0.79 1.74 6.17
CA THR A 48 0.39 1.52 5.33
C THR A 48 0.94 2.89 4.93
N PRO A 49 2.21 3.20 5.24
CA PRO A 49 2.88 4.36 4.65
C PRO A 49 2.69 4.29 3.14
N GLN A 50 2.57 5.43 2.44
CA GLN A 50 2.43 5.46 0.98
C GLN A 50 3.45 4.50 0.37
N ASN A 51 2.96 3.38 -0.16
CA ASN A 51 3.77 2.32 -0.74
C ASN A 51 4.05 2.69 -2.19
N ARG A 52 5.13 2.17 -2.74
CA ARG A 52 5.58 2.47 -4.11
C ARG A 52 6.09 1.21 -4.79
N TRP A 53 6.33 1.27 -6.09
CA TRP A 53 6.97 0.19 -6.81
C TRP A 53 8.43 0.03 -6.39
N ASN A 54 8.88 -1.22 -6.26
CA ASN A 54 10.22 -1.56 -5.84
C ASN A 54 11.15 -1.69 -7.04
N SER A 55 12.12 -0.80 -7.19
CA SER A 55 13.11 -0.87 -8.27
C SER A 55 13.93 -2.18 -8.24
N ALA A 56 14.19 -2.76 -7.07
CA ALA A 56 14.91 -4.03 -6.93
C ALA A 56 14.03 -5.25 -7.25
N ALA A 57 12.71 -5.11 -7.22
CA ALA A 57 11.76 -6.16 -7.59
C ALA A 57 10.92 -5.73 -8.81
N CYS A 58 11.59 -5.15 -9.80
CA CYS A 58 11.04 -4.68 -11.06
C CYS A 58 11.77 -5.35 -12.22
N HIS A 59 11.05 -5.95 -13.15
CA HIS A 59 11.68 -6.51 -14.34
C HIS A 59 12.40 -5.42 -15.16
N LYS A 60 13.55 -5.73 -15.77
CA LYS A 60 14.39 -4.79 -16.54
C LYS A 60 13.70 -4.10 -17.74
N TYR A 61 12.54 -4.60 -18.16
CA TYR A 61 11.73 -4.06 -19.27
C TYR A 61 10.55 -3.19 -18.79
N LEU A 62 10.50 -2.95 -17.49
CA LEU A 62 9.59 -2.01 -16.86
C LEU A 62 10.43 -0.84 -16.33
N THR A 63 10.07 0.37 -16.72
CA THR A 63 10.70 1.61 -16.25
C THR A 63 9.79 2.25 -15.20
N LEU A 64 10.35 2.55 -14.04
CA LEU A 64 9.71 3.32 -12.98
C LEU A 64 10.03 4.80 -13.16
N PHE A 65 9.04 5.66 -12.93
CA PHE A 65 9.25 7.11 -12.98
C PHE A 65 9.69 7.64 -11.61
N GLU A 66 10.81 8.36 -11.61
CA GLU A 66 11.38 9.04 -10.44
C GLU A 66 10.62 10.34 -10.10
N PRO A 67 10.68 10.82 -8.85
CA PRO A 67 11.29 10.18 -7.68
C PRO A 67 10.35 9.20 -6.93
N ASP A 68 9.06 9.22 -7.27
CA ASP A 68 8.03 8.62 -6.41
C ASP A 68 7.84 7.11 -6.65
N HIS A 69 8.25 6.60 -7.81
CA HIS A 69 8.06 5.20 -8.23
C HIS A 69 6.59 4.75 -8.16
N LEU A 70 5.64 5.63 -8.49
CA LEU A 70 4.20 5.32 -8.53
C LEU A 70 3.71 4.95 -9.93
N ILE A 71 4.47 5.31 -10.96
CA ILE A 71 4.15 5.03 -12.36
C ILE A 71 5.15 4.02 -12.90
N VAL A 72 4.62 2.97 -13.55
CA VAL A 72 5.40 1.98 -14.28
C VAL A 72 5.00 2.00 -15.75
N LYS A 73 6.00 1.94 -16.64
CA LYS A 73 5.80 1.86 -18.09
C LYS A 73 6.59 0.68 -18.66
N PHE A 74 5.95 -0.10 -19.51
CA PHE A 74 6.64 -1.08 -20.33
C PHE A 74 7.49 -0.39 -21.41
N THR A 75 8.78 -0.71 -21.44
CA THR A 75 9.78 -0.13 -22.36
C THR A 75 10.64 -1.22 -23.05
N GLY A 76 10.36 -2.49 -22.78
CA GLY A 76 11.12 -3.60 -23.35
C GLY A 76 10.86 -3.87 -24.83
N PRO A 77 11.76 -4.59 -25.50
CA PRO A 77 11.54 -5.11 -26.84
C PRO A 77 10.55 -6.28 -26.81
N GLY A 78 9.59 -6.28 -27.73
CA GLY A 78 8.69 -7.42 -27.99
C GLY A 78 7.54 -7.59 -27.01
N SER A 79 6.83 -8.72 -27.14
CA SER A 79 5.74 -9.12 -26.25
C SER A 79 6.25 -10.04 -25.14
N GLY A 80 5.75 -9.87 -23.93
CA GLY A 80 6.03 -10.77 -22.81
C GLY A 80 5.29 -10.37 -21.56
N HIS A 81 5.40 -11.19 -20.52
CA HIS A 81 4.84 -10.91 -19.21
C HIS A 81 5.96 -10.47 -18.26
N TYR A 82 5.81 -9.27 -17.71
CA TYR A 82 6.82 -8.65 -16.85
C TYR A 82 6.12 -8.05 -15.64
N SER A 83 6.68 -8.31 -14.46
CA SER A 83 6.09 -7.90 -13.19
C SER A 83 6.97 -6.90 -12.45
N VAL A 84 6.31 -6.10 -11.61
CA VAL A 84 6.92 -5.29 -10.57
C VAL A 84 6.15 -5.50 -9.28
N PHE A 85 6.85 -5.54 -8.16
CA PHE A 85 6.27 -5.64 -6.83
C PHE A 85 6.29 -4.31 -6.10
N ALA A 86 5.38 -4.14 -5.15
CA ALA A 86 5.46 -3.05 -4.20
C ALA A 86 6.68 -3.23 -3.26
N GLU A 87 7.25 -2.12 -2.79
CA GLU A 87 8.41 -2.09 -1.89
C GLU A 87 8.13 -2.81 -0.58
N ARG A 88 6.95 -2.57 0.01
CA ARG A 88 6.55 -3.17 1.28
C ARG A 88 5.46 -4.21 1.06
N PRO A 89 5.54 -5.38 1.73
CA PRO A 89 4.45 -6.34 1.73
C PRO A 89 3.26 -5.79 2.50
N ILE A 90 2.09 -6.40 2.30
CA ILE A 90 0.88 -6.10 3.08
C ILE A 90 1.16 -6.39 4.57
N PRO A 91 0.97 -5.41 5.48
CA PRO A 91 1.15 -5.62 6.91
C PRO A 91 0.23 -6.71 7.46
N ARG A 92 0.75 -7.53 8.39
CA ARG A 92 0.03 -8.67 8.99
C ARG A 92 -0.29 -8.45 10.49
N GLY A 93 -0.33 -7.20 10.94
CA GLY A 93 -0.52 -6.83 12.35
C GLY A 93 -1.90 -7.21 12.91
N LYS A 94 -2.02 -7.24 14.25
CA LYS A 94 -3.20 -7.73 14.99
C LYS A 94 -4.49 -6.93 14.75
N ASN A 95 -4.40 -5.70 14.26
CA ASN A 95 -5.56 -4.94 13.82
C ASN A 95 -5.93 -5.44 12.42
N LEU A 96 -6.99 -6.26 12.36
CA LEU A 96 -7.58 -6.95 11.22
C LEU A 96 -7.95 -5.99 10.06
N ALA A 97 -6.94 -5.44 9.40
CA ALA A 97 -7.10 -4.41 8.39
C ALA A 97 -7.50 -5.00 7.04
N ILE A 98 -8.36 -4.25 6.35
CA ILE A 98 -8.52 -4.37 4.91
C ILE A 98 -7.35 -3.63 4.28
N PHE A 99 -6.60 -4.30 3.41
CA PHE A 99 -5.63 -3.65 2.54
C PHE A 99 -6.28 -3.40 1.19
N TYR A 100 -6.05 -2.24 0.59
CA TYR A 100 -6.57 -1.87 -0.71
C TYR A 100 -5.62 -0.93 -1.43
N TYR A 101 -5.47 -1.12 -2.74
CA TYR A 101 -4.76 -0.21 -3.63
C TYR A 101 -5.45 -0.15 -4.99
N GLU A 102 -5.20 0.93 -5.72
CA GLU A 102 -5.71 1.14 -7.07
C GLU A 102 -4.58 1.40 -8.05
N VAL A 103 -4.78 0.96 -9.29
CA VAL A 103 -3.90 1.22 -10.42
C VAL A 103 -4.70 1.89 -11.52
N LYS A 104 -4.28 3.08 -11.92
CA LYS A 104 -4.84 3.77 -13.08
C LYS A 104 -4.12 3.32 -14.35
N MET A 105 -4.88 2.91 -15.35
CA MET A 105 -4.35 2.39 -16.60
C MET A 105 -4.14 3.51 -17.63
N PHE A 106 -2.93 3.58 -18.19
CA PHE A 106 -2.56 4.56 -19.21
C PHE A 106 -2.01 3.88 -20.47
N GLY A 107 -2.07 4.59 -21.60
CA GLY A 107 -1.41 4.18 -22.85
C GLY A 107 -2.29 3.39 -23.82
N PRO A 108 -1.69 2.83 -24.88
CA PRO A 108 -2.42 2.04 -25.88
C PRO A 108 -2.92 0.71 -25.29
N LYS A 109 -3.80 0.01 -26.02
CA LYS A 109 -4.26 -1.34 -25.63
C LYS A 109 -3.06 -2.26 -25.40
N GLY A 110 -2.96 -2.80 -24.19
CA GLY A 110 -2.01 -3.82 -23.78
C GLY A 110 -2.67 -4.74 -22.74
N THR A 111 -2.04 -5.87 -22.47
CA THR A 111 -2.51 -6.81 -21.44
C THR A 111 -1.86 -6.47 -20.10
N ALA A 112 -2.66 -6.41 -19.05
CA ALA A 112 -2.20 -6.18 -17.68
C ALA A 112 -2.88 -7.15 -16.73
N SER A 113 -2.17 -7.52 -15.67
CA SER A 113 -2.67 -8.35 -14.58
C SER A 113 -2.39 -7.64 -13.26
N ILE A 114 -3.45 -7.32 -12.50
CA ILE A 114 -3.36 -6.56 -11.26
C ILE A 114 -3.74 -7.47 -10.10
N GLY A 115 -2.86 -7.60 -9.10
CA GLY A 115 -3.21 -8.34 -7.90
C GLY A 115 -2.05 -8.62 -6.94
N LEU A 116 -2.18 -9.72 -6.21
CA LEU A 116 -1.33 -10.08 -5.08
C LEU A 116 -0.41 -11.25 -5.46
N GLY A 117 0.88 -10.97 -5.59
CA GLY A 117 1.91 -12.00 -5.81
C GLY A 117 2.63 -12.41 -4.51
N THR A 118 3.16 -13.62 -4.51
CA THR A 118 4.04 -14.18 -3.48
C THR A 118 5.51 -13.83 -3.77
N LYS A 119 6.33 -13.65 -2.73
CA LYS A 119 7.71 -13.14 -2.88
C LYS A 119 8.76 -14.06 -3.53
N PRO A 120 8.50 -15.32 -3.95
CA PRO A 120 9.40 -15.99 -4.89
C PRO A 120 8.93 -15.90 -6.36
N MET A 121 7.79 -15.26 -6.67
CA MET A 121 7.28 -15.23 -8.05
C MET A 121 8.27 -14.54 -9.01
N PRO A 122 8.64 -15.19 -10.13
CA PRO A 122 9.55 -14.62 -11.12
C PRO A 122 9.05 -13.30 -11.74
N LEU A 123 9.98 -12.38 -12.00
CA LEU A 123 9.67 -11.07 -12.59
C LEU A 123 9.36 -11.14 -14.10
N ASN A 124 9.72 -12.23 -14.77
CA ASN A 124 9.42 -12.52 -16.17
C ASN A 124 8.12 -13.33 -16.34
N ASN A 125 7.17 -13.11 -15.43
CA ASN A 125 5.87 -13.75 -15.42
C ASN A 125 4.78 -12.74 -15.03
N ARG A 126 3.50 -13.09 -15.23
CA ARG A 126 2.35 -12.28 -14.78
C ARG A 126 1.79 -12.84 -13.48
N VAL A 127 1.40 -11.95 -12.57
CA VAL A 127 0.68 -12.32 -11.35
C VAL A 127 -0.62 -13.06 -11.68
N GLY A 128 -0.94 -14.11 -10.92
CA GLY A 128 -2.14 -14.93 -11.06
C GLY A 128 -1.94 -16.23 -11.85
N HIS A 129 -1.11 -16.21 -12.91
CA HIS A 129 -1.01 -17.32 -13.85
C HIS A 129 -0.44 -18.61 -13.24
N ASP A 130 0.69 -18.49 -12.54
CA ASP A 130 1.31 -19.61 -11.84
C ASP A 130 1.10 -19.47 -10.33
N GLU A 131 1.30 -18.26 -9.80
CA GLU A 131 1.17 -17.95 -8.37
C GLU A 131 0.41 -16.64 -8.15
N GLY A 132 -0.14 -16.50 -6.93
CA GLY A 132 -0.84 -15.29 -6.52
C GLY A 132 -2.24 -15.14 -7.12
N TYR A 133 -2.88 -14.02 -6.85
CA TYR A 133 -4.27 -13.80 -7.24
C TYR A 133 -4.35 -12.53 -8.08
N ALA A 134 -5.04 -12.57 -9.21
CA ALA A 134 -5.06 -11.41 -10.09
C ALA A 134 -6.36 -11.23 -10.84
N TYR A 135 -6.60 -9.98 -11.21
CA TYR A 135 -7.58 -9.57 -12.19
C TYR A 135 -6.86 -9.13 -13.47
N GLU A 136 -7.07 -9.89 -14.52
CA GLU A 136 -6.47 -9.67 -15.83
C GLU A 136 -7.37 -8.81 -16.72
N SER A 137 -6.75 -7.96 -17.54
CA SER A 137 -7.39 -7.02 -18.47
C SER A 137 -8.45 -7.62 -19.39
N ASN A 138 -8.37 -8.92 -19.70
CA ASN A 138 -9.37 -9.64 -20.50
C ASN A 138 -10.64 -10.01 -19.72
N GLY A 139 -10.71 -9.71 -18.42
CA GLY A 139 -11.82 -10.10 -17.53
C GLY A 139 -11.57 -11.36 -16.70
N THR A 140 -10.38 -11.98 -16.77
CA THR A 140 -10.10 -13.22 -16.03
C THR A 140 -9.67 -12.94 -14.60
N LEU A 141 -10.28 -13.63 -13.64
CA LEU A 141 -9.82 -13.69 -12.25
C LEU A 141 -9.03 -14.97 -12.03
N TRP A 142 -7.76 -14.84 -11.68
CA TRP A 142 -6.82 -15.95 -11.50
C TRP A 142 -6.63 -16.30 -10.02
N GLY A 143 -6.50 -17.59 -9.74
CA GLY A 143 -6.16 -18.12 -8.41
C GLY A 143 -7.35 -18.35 -7.48
N HIS A 144 -8.58 -18.10 -7.92
CA HIS A 144 -9.79 -18.24 -7.10
C HIS A 144 -10.41 -19.62 -7.32
N GLU A 145 -10.14 -20.53 -6.39
CA GLU A 145 -10.74 -21.87 -6.37
C GLU A 145 -12.11 -21.81 -5.70
N ILE A 146 -13.15 -21.74 -6.53
CA ILE A 146 -14.55 -21.74 -6.11
C ILE A 146 -15.34 -22.73 -6.96
N GLU A 147 -16.53 -23.10 -6.50
CA GLU A 147 -17.45 -23.93 -7.29
C GLU A 147 -17.71 -23.30 -8.67
N GLY A 148 -17.58 -24.10 -9.73
CA GLY A 148 -17.77 -23.65 -11.11
C GLY A 148 -16.56 -22.93 -11.74
N CYS A 149 -15.42 -22.81 -11.07
CA CYS A 149 -14.21 -22.27 -11.70
C CYS A 149 -13.62 -23.24 -12.74
N SER A 150 -12.96 -22.67 -13.74
CA SER A 150 -12.21 -23.42 -14.75
C SER A 150 -10.75 -23.59 -14.32
N HIS A 151 -10.06 -24.56 -14.90
CA HIS A 151 -8.64 -24.81 -14.63
C HIS A 151 -7.82 -24.64 -15.92
N ALA A 152 -6.72 -23.90 -15.84
CA ALA A 152 -5.78 -23.77 -16.94
C ALA A 152 -4.96 -25.06 -17.10
N ILE A 153 -4.14 -25.14 -18.16
CA ILE A 153 -3.31 -26.34 -18.46
C ILE A 153 -2.38 -26.69 -17.30
N ASN A 154 -1.87 -25.68 -16.59
CA ASN A 154 -1.03 -25.85 -15.40
C ASN A 154 -1.84 -26.17 -14.12
N GLY A 155 -3.15 -26.41 -14.23
CA GLY A 155 -4.05 -26.63 -13.10
C GLY A 155 -4.44 -25.37 -12.34
N ARG A 156 -4.04 -24.17 -12.78
CA ARG A 156 -4.39 -22.93 -12.08
C ARG A 156 -5.89 -22.64 -12.19
N PRO A 157 -6.62 -22.43 -11.08
CA PRO A 157 -8.03 -22.07 -11.14
C PRO A 157 -8.20 -20.65 -11.64
N TYR A 158 -9.24 -20.43 -12.45
CA TYR A 158 -9.61 -19.11 -12.94
C TYR A 158 -11.11 -19.00 -13.21
N ILE A 159 -11.60 -17.76 -13.20
CA ILE A 159 -12.99 -17.41 -13.46
C ILE A 159 -13.01 -16.35 -14.56
N GLY A 160 -13.74 -16.60 -15.65
CA GLY A 160 -13.92 -15.61 -16.71
C GLY A 160 -15.07 -14.65 -16.37
N VAL A 161 -14.76 -13.41 -15.99
CA VAL A 161 -15.76 -12.36 -15.79
C VAL A 161 -16.05 -11.68 -17.13
N LYS A 162 -16.86 -12.35 -17.96
CA LYS A 162 -17.13 -12.00 -19.38
C LYS A 162 -17.55 -10.55 -19.62
N LYS A 163 -18.01 -9.83 -18.60
CA LYS A 163 -18.53 -8.45 -18.71
C LYS A 163 -17.64 -7.37 -18.10
N CYS A 164 -16.47 -7.73 -17.58
CA CYS A 164 -15.59 -6.79 -16.91
C CYS A 164 -14.15 -6.87 -17.45
N PRO A 165 -13.86 -6.66 -18.74
CA PRO A 165 -12.50 -6.33 -19.15
C PRO A 165 -12.14 -4.91 -18.71
N PHE A 166 -10.86 -4.60 -18.60
CA PHE A 166 -10.38 -3.24 -18.34
C PHE A 166 -9.24 -2.85 -19.29
N GLY A 167 -9.05 -1.55 -19.48
CA GLY A 167 -8.01 -1.01 -20.33
C GLY A 167 -7.69 0.44 -20.03
N ALA A 168 -7.11 1.13 -21.01
CA ALA A 168 -6.70 2.53 -20.87
C ALA A 168 -7.86 3.41 -20.37
N GLY A 169 -7.58 4.23 -19.36
CA GLY A 169 -8.55 5.12 -18.72
C GLY A 169 -9.26 4.51 -17.50
N ASP A 170 -9.32 3.18 -17.39
CA ASP A 170 -9.91 2.51 -16.23
C ASP A 170 -9.01 2.61 -14.98
N VAL A 171 -9.64 2.58 -13.81
CA VAL A 171 -8.99 2.41 -12.51
C VAL A 171 -9.34 1.02 -11.99
N VAL A 172 -8.32 0.21 -11.69
CA VAL A 172 -8.49 -1.16 -11.20
C VAL A 172 -8.03 -1.23 -9.75
N GLY A 173 -8.93 -1.61 -8.87
CA GLY A 173 -8.63 -1.83 -7.47
C GLY A 173 -8.37 -3.30 -7.16
N CYS A 174 -7.47 -3.55 -6.22
CA CYS A 174 -7.27 -4.86 -5.60
C CYS A 174 -7.13 -4.67 -4.09
N GLY A 175 -7.91 -5.46 -3.34
CA GLY A 175 -7.86 -5.46 -1.90
C GLY A 175 -7.94 -6.86 -1.32
N VAL A 176 -7.57 -6.96 -0.05
CA VAL A 176 -7.69 -8.18 0.74
C VAL A 176 -8.22 -7.84 2.12
N ASN A 177 -9.28 -8.53 2.51
CA ASN A 177 -9.71 -8.59 3.89
C ASN A 177 -8.92 -9.71 4.56
N LEU A 178 -7.93 -9.36 5.39
CA LEU A 178 -7.06 -10.33 6.05
C LEU A 178 -7.82 -11.17 7.10
N ALA A 179 -8.92 -10.65 7.64
CA ALA A 179 -9.75 -11.37 8.62
C ALA A 179 -10.53 -12.51 7.96
N THR A 180 -11.19 -12.22 6.84
CA THR A 180 -12.01 -13.20 6.11
C THR A 180 -11.21 -13.96 5.04
N ARG A 181 -9.96 -13.56 4.79
CA ARG A 181 -9.10 -14.06 3.71
C ARG A 181 -9.72 -13.90 2.32
N GLN A 182 -10.59 -12.90 2.15
CA GLN A 182 -11.25 -12.62 0.89
C GLN A 182 -10.48 -11.57 0.11
N ILE A 183 -10.39 -11.75 -1.20
CA ILE A 183 -9.81 -10.79 -2.13
C ILE A 183 -10.95 -10.06 -2.84
N ILE A 184 -10.77 -8.76 -3.01
CA ILE A 184 -11.75 -7.86 -3.58
C ILE A 184 -11.10 -7.20 -4.79
N TYR A 185 -11.82 -7.16 -5.91
CA TYR A 185 -11.42 -6.39 -7.08
C TYR A 185 -12.46 -5.33 -7.37
N THR A 186 -12.02 -4.18 -7.89
CA THR A 186 -12.91 -3.13 -8.35
C THR A 186 -12.50 -2.68 -9.73
N LYS A 187 -13.47 -2.16 -10.48
CA LYS A 187 -13.24 -1.42 -11.71
C LYS A 187 -13.99 -0.10 -11.60
N ASN A 188 -13.28 1.02 -11.70
CA ASN A 188 -13.84 2.37 -11.61
C ASN A 188 -14.71 2.57 -10.35
N GLY A 189 -14.21 2.08 -9.20
CA GLY A 189 -14.89 2.14 -7.92
C GLY A 189 -16.01 1.10 -7.72
N GLN A 190 -16.41 0.35 -8.76
CA GLN A 190 -17.43 -0.69 -8.65
C GLN A 190 -16.79 -2.04 -8.33
N ARG A 191 -17.20 -2.68 -7.22
CA ARG A 191 -16.75 -4.00 -6.84
C ARG A 191 -17.21 -5.05 -7.85
N LEU A 192 -16.29 -5.91 -8.28
CA LEU A 192 -16.65 -7.05 -9.13
C LEU A 192 -17.45 -8.07 -8.29
N GLY A 193 -18.63 -8.45 -8.78
CA GLY A 193 -19.51 -9.41 -8.12
C GLY A 193 -20.59 -8.80 -7.21
N GLU A 194 -20.58 -7.49 -6.94
CA GLU A 194 -21.71 -6.79 -6.31
C GLU A 194 -22.62 -6.17 -7.39
N GLU A 195 -23.91 -6.49 -7.30
CA GLU A 195 -25.04 -6.02 -8.10
C GLU A 195 -25.04 -6.35 -9.62
N GLY A 196 -25.67 -7.49 -9.96
CA GLY A 196 -26.42 -7.61 -11.22
C GLY A 196 -25.67 -7.98 -12.50
N LYS A 197 -24.35 -8.25 -12.46
CA LYS A 197 -23.63 -8.81 -13.63
C LYS A 197 -22.73 -9.99 -13.26
N ALA A 198 -23.40 -11.15 -13.21
CA ALA A 198 -22.90 -12.53 -13.38
C ALA A 198 -21.51 -12.86 -12.79
N ILE A 199 -21.55 -13.40 -11.57
CA ILE A 199 -20.87 -14.66 -11.28
C ILE A 199 -21.90 -15.74 -11.66
N ASN A 200 -21.74 -16.36 -12.82
CA ASN A 200 -22.37 -17.59 -13.31
C ASN A 200 -21.73 -17.96 -14.65
#